data_AF-A0A0V0QIY4-F1
#
_entry.id   AF-A0A0V0QIY4-F1
#
_cell.length_a   1.000
_cell.length_b   1.000
_cell.length_c   1.000
_cell.angle_alpha   90.00
_cell.angle_beta   90.00
_cell.angle_gamma   90.00
#
_symmetry.space_group_name_H-M   'P 1'
#
loop_
_entity.id
_entity.type
_entity.pdbx_description
1 polymer ?
#
loop_
_entity_poly.entity_id
_entity_poly.type
_entity_poly.pdbx_seq_one_letter_code
_entity_poly.pdbx_strand_id
1 'polypeptide(L)'
;MEKIDTFKSTRSIALKYLVDGLEEIIDFDKIPPLTKTEKIGQVVSFILWLFSVVYFFANYSTLPQNVAVSFDWDGNPKQFANRAVMLAYPVIHTILWILLSFLERFPNRDQENTDIQQKQQIKTMISLVDLPKKPLKNNKEIIQIEQTNQNIKQIEKNSKEIIQNE
;
A
#
# COMPACT_ATOMS: atom_id res chain seq x y z
N MET A 1 28.95 45.45 -6.94
CA MET A 1 28.20 44.84 -5.82
C MET A 1 26.88 44.19 -6.27
N GLU A 2 26.70 43.85 -7.55
CA GLU A 2 25.37 43.49 -8.12
C GLU A 2 25.12 41.98 -8.29
N LYS A 3 26.18 41.14 -8.28
CA LYS A 3 26.07 39.69 -8.52
C LYS A 3 25.53 38.87 -7.34
N ILE A 4 25.53 39.41 -6.13
CA ILE A 4 25.16 38.67 -4.92
C ILE A 4 23.63 38.59 -4.78
N ASP A 5 22.92 39.62 -5.22
CA ASP A 5 21.46 39.71 -5.07
C ASP A 5 20.70 38.82 -6.06
N THR A 6 21.20 38.68 -7.30
CA THR A 6 20.61 37.79 -8.31
C THR A 6 20.71 36.30 -7.95
N PHE A 7 21.77 35.90 -7.25
CA PHE A 7 21.97 34.49 -6.84
C PHE A 7 21.00 34.08 -5.72
N LYS A 8 20.69 35.00 -4.80
CA LYS A 8 19.74 34.76 -3.70
C LYS A 8 18.31 34.63 -4.22
N SER A 9 17.94 35.44 -5.21
CA SER A 9 16.62 35.41 -5.86
C SER A 9 16.37 34.15 -6.69
N THR A 10 17.36 33.69 -7.46
CA THR A 10 17.21 32.48 -8.28
C THR A 10 17.06 31.21 -7.42
N ARG A 11 17.76 31.16 -6.27
CA ARG A 11 17.64 30.05 -5.31
C ARG A 11 16.27 30.00 -4.64
N SER A 12 15.65 31.15 -4.34
CA SER A 12 14.30 31.16 -3.75
C SER A 12 13.24 30.69 -4.72
N ILE A 13 13.39 30.99 -6.02
CA ILE A 13 12.45 30.56 -7.06
C ILE A 13 12.55 29.04 -7.27
N ALA A 14 13.77 28.49 -7.41
CA ALA A 14 13.96 27.05 -7.58
C ALA A 14 13.50 26.24 -6.36
N LEU A 15 13.76 26.75 -5.14
CA LEU A 15 13.26 26.13 -3.91
C LEU A 15 11.73 26.17 -3.84
N LYS A 16 11.11 27.26 -4.29
CA LYS A 16 9.66 27.37 -4.33
C LYS A 16 9.04 26.32 -5.27
N TYR A 17 9.56 26.15 -6.48
CA TYR A 17 9.07 25.10 -7.39
C TYR A 17 9.30 23.68 -6.86
N LEU A 18 10.40 23.43 -6.15
CA LEU A 18 10.64 22.13 -5.50
C LEU A 18 9.66 21.89 -4.35
N VAL A 19 9.37 22.91 -3.54
CA VAL A 19 8.41 22.82 -2.43
C VAL A 19 7.00 22.69 -2.97
N ASP A 20 6.57 23.55 -3.90
CA ASP A 20 5.24 23.51 -4.51
C ASP A 20 5.02 22.16 -5.25
N GLY A 21 6.04 21.65 -5.95
CA GLY A 21 5.98 20.33 -6.59
C GLY A 21 5.95 19.16 -5.59
N LEU A 22 6.62 19.29 -4.44
CA LEU A 22 6.47 18.33 -3.33
C LEU A 22 5.06 18.41 -2.73
N GLU A 23 4.47 19.59 -2.56
CA GLU A 23 3.10 19.73 -2.05
C GLU A 23 2.08 19.10 -3.00
N GLU A 24 2.27 19.19 -4.31
CA GLU A 24 1.38 18.56 -5.31
C GLU A 24 1.50 17.02 -5.33
N ILE A 25 2.71 16.47 -5.17
CA ILE A 25 2.94 15.03 -5.09
C ILE A 25 2.37 14.45 -3.78
N ILE A 26 2.35 15.26 -2.72
CA ILE A 26 1.95 14.85 -1.38
C ILE A 26 0.64 15.52 -0.99
N ASP A 27 -0.40 15.26 -1.78
CA ASP A 27 -1.79 15.53 -1.38
C ASP A 27 -2.20 14.60 -0.23
N PHE A 28 -1.80 14.97 1.00
CA PHE A 28 -2.01 14.20 2.22
C PHE A 28 -3.49 13.99 2.56
N ASP A 29 -4.39 14.82 2.03
CA ASP A 29 -5.82 14.74 2.26
C ASP A 29 -6.48 13.54 1.56
N LYS A 30 -5.81 12.92 0.57
CA LYS A 30 -6.32 11.75 -0.17
C LYS A 30 -5.73 10.41 0.25
N ILE A 31 -5.04 10.34 1.39
CA ILE A 31 -4.43 9.08 1.84
C ILE A 31 -5.51 8.21 2.50
N PRO A 32 -5.81 7.00 1.97
CA PRO A 32 -6.76 6.11 2.59
C PRO A 32 -6.31 5.71 4.00
N PRO A 33 -7.25 5.43 4.92
CA PRO A 33 -6.92 5.01 6.27
C PRO A 33 -6.20 3.67 6.23
N LEU A 34 -5.06 3.56 6.92
CA LEU A 34 -4.22 2.36 6.88
C LEU A 34 -5.01 1.09 7.18
N THR A 35 -4.84 0.08 6.32
CA THR A 35 -5.40 -1.24 6.53
C THR A 35 -4.75 -1.91 7.75
N LYS A 36 -5.41 -2.91 8.34
CA LYS A 36 -4.86 -3.62 9.52
C LYS A 36 -3.50 -4.26 9.20
N THR A 37 -3.34 -4.78 7.98
CA THR A 37 -2.10 -5.37 7.48
C THR A 37 -0.99 -4.35 7.34
N GLU A 38 -1.27 -3.16 6.79
CA GLU A 38 -0.30 -2.06 6.71
C GLU A 38 0.12 -1.57 8.09
N LYS A 39 -0.82 -1.45 9.04
CA LYS A 39 -0.48 -1.07 10.42
C LYS A 39 0.47 -2.06 11.06
N ILE A 40 0.23 -3.36 10.87
CA ILE A 40 1.13 -4.41 11.37
C ILE A 40 2.50 -4.31 10.68
N GLY A 41 2.50 -4.14 9.35
CA GLY A 41 3.72 -3.96 8.57
C GLY A 41 4.57 -2.78 9.06
N GLN A 42 3.94 -1.62 9.30
CA GLN A 42 4.62 -0.44 9.85
C GLN A 42 5.17 -0.66 11.26
N VAL A 43 4.41 -1.32 12.15
CA VAL A 43 4.88 -1.65 13.50
C VAL A 43 6.08 -2.60 13.44
N VAL A 44 6.01 -3.66 12.64
CA VAL A 44 7.10 -4.62 12.47
C VAL A 44 8.33 -3.93 11.88
N SER A 45 8.14 -3.12 10.83
CA SER A 45 9.20 -2.34 10.18
C SER A 45 9.88 -1.38 11.17
N PHE A 46 9.09 -0.68 11.98
CA PHE A 46 9.62 0.20 13.02
C PHE A 46 10.41 -0.55 14.10
N ILE A 47 9.92 -1.72 14.55
CA ILE A 47 10.63 -2.55 15.51
C ILE A 47 11.96 -3.05 14.94
N LEU A 48 11.98 -3.49 13.68
CA LEU A 48 13.20 -3.94 13.00
C LEU A 48 14.21 -2.80 12.84
N TRP A 49 13.75 -1.63 12.44
CA TRP A 49 14.58 -0.43 12.36
C TRP A 49 15.18 -0.09 13.73
N LEU A 50 14.34 -0.04 14.78
CA LEU A 50 14.79 0.27 16.14
C LEU A 50 15.79 -0.78 16.65
N PHE A 51 15.51 -2.06 16.43
CA PHE A 51 16.42 -3.15 16.77
C PHE A 51 17.76 -3.02 16.05
N SER A 52 17.76 -2.69 14.76
CA SER A 52 18.99 -2.47 13.98
C SER A 52 19.83 -1.33 14.55
N VAL A 53 19.20 -0.19 14.88
CA VAL A 53 19.88 0.97 15.45
C VAL A 53 20.47 0.64 16.84
N VAL A 54 19.68 0.02 17.72
CA VAL A 54 20.14 -0.37 19.05
C VAL A 54 21.28 -1.41 18.96
N TYR A 55 21.14 -2.41 18.09
CA TYR A 55 22.16 -3.42 17.87
C TYR A 55 23.47 -2.80 17.36
N PHE A 56 23.39 -1.85 16.44
CA PHE A 56 24.55 -1.12 15.94
C PHE A 56 25.27 -0.39 17.08
N PHE A 57 24.56 0.38 17.90
CA PHE A 57 25.18 1.12 19.00
C PHE A 57 25.71 0.21 20.11
N ALA A 58 25.02 -0.90 20.41
CA ALA A 58 25.48 -1.89 21.38
C ALA A 58 26.81 -2.54 20.98
N ASN A 59 27.02 -2.76 19.68
CA ASN A 59 28.25 -3.36 19.14
C ASN A 59 29.26 -2.33 18.64
N TYR A 60 28.95 -1.03 18.68
CA TYR A 60 29.85 -0.01 18.13
C TYR A 60 31.21 0.02 18.84
N SER A 61 31.22 -0.23 20.16
CA SER A 61 32.44 -0.26 20.98
C SER A 61 33.35 -1.46 20.69
N THR A 62 32.82 -2.54 20.12
CA THR A 62 33.62 -3.73 19.77
C THR A 62 34.25 -3.62 18.39
N LEU A 63 33.89 -2.60 17.60
CA LEU A 63 34.46 -2.40 16.27
C LEU A 63 35.93 -1.97 16.35
N PRO A 64 36.81 -2.62 15.56
CA PRO A 64 38.20 -2.19 15.45
C PRO A 64 38.27 -0.78 14.83
N GLN A 65 39.34 -0.06 15.13
CA GLN A 65 39.49 1.34 14.71
C GLN A 65 39.53 1.49 13.17
N ASN A 66 40.04 0.47 12.49
CA ASN A 66 40.04 0.34 11.04
C ASN A 66 39.23 -0.90 10.64
N VAL A 67 38.17 -0.71 9.87
CA VAL A 67 37.32 -1.79 9.36
C VAL A 67 37.56 -1.90 7.85
N ALA A 68 37.74 -3.12 7.35
CA ALA A 68 37.82 -3.36 5.91
C ALA A 68 36.47 -3.04 5.25
N VAL A 69 36.47 -2.10 4.30
CA VAL A 69 35.26 -1.63 3.60
C VAL A 69 35.16 -2.23 2.20
N SER A 70 36.29 -2.55 1.57
CA SER A 70 36.31 -3.21 0.27
C SER A 70 37.28 -4.37 0.28
N PHE A 71 36.85 -5.49 -0.30
CA PHE A 71 37.68 -6.67 -0.54
C PHE A 71 38.03 -6.75 -2.03
N ASP A 72 39.20 -7.25 -2.36
CA ASP A 72 39.55 -7.61 -3.73
C ASP A 72 38.94 -8.97 -4.13
N TRP A 73 39.20 -9.40 -5.37
CA TRP A 73 38.72 -10.68 -5.90
C TRP A 73 39.34 -11.90 -5.22
N ASP A 74 40.47 -11.71 -4.54
CA ASP A 74 41.17 -12.74 -3.77
C ASP A 74 40.69 -12.77 -2.30
N GLY A 75 39.73 -11.91 -1.93
CA GLY A 75 39.17 -11.81 -0.59
C GLY A 75 40.05 -11.05 0.41
N ASN A 76 41.09 -10.37 -0.04
CA ASN A 76 41.93 -9.54 0.81
C ASN A 76 41.33 -8.15 0.99
N PRO A 77 41.42 -7.56 2.19
CA PRO A 77 40.92 -6.22 2.44
C PRO A 77 41.80 -5.17 1.72
N LYS A 78 41.23 -4.57 0.66
CA LYS A 78 41.89 -3.58 -0.19
C LYS A 78 41.82 -2.16 0.38
N GLN A 79 40.76 -1.87 1.14
CA GLN A 79 40.53 -0.54 1.71
C GLN A 79 39.98 -0.65 3.12
N PHE A 80 40.57 0.11 4.03
CA PHE A 80 40.12 0.24 5.40
C PHE A 80 39.53 1.62 5.62
N ALA A 81 38.41 1.71 6.32
CA ALA A 81 37.85 2.96 6.80
C ALA A 81 37.90 3.04 8.31
N ASN A 82 37.92 4.27 8.80
CA ASN A 82 37.79 4.55 10.22
C ASN A 82 36.39 4.10 10.70
N ARG A 83 36.31 3.52 11.90
CA ARG A 83 35.04 3.19 12.58
C ARG A 83 34.02 4.34 12.59
N ALA A 84 34.47 5.60 12.59
CA ALA A 84 33.59 6.77 12.54
C ALA A 84 32.72 6.82 11.27
N VAL A 85 33.20 6.29 10.14
CA VAL A 85 32.43 6.20 8.90
C VAL A 85 31.22 5.26 9.07
N MET A 86 31.31 4.29 9.98
CA MET A 86 30.20 3.37 10.25
C MET A 86 28.99 4.09 10.86
N LEU A 87 29.17 5.27 11.48
CA LEU A 87 28.06 6.09 11.97
C LEU A 87 27.14 6.62 10.85
N ALA A 88 27.61 6.62 9.60
CA ALA A 88 26.77 6.97 8.45
C ALA A 88 25.72 5.90 8.13
N TYR A 89 25.97 4.63 8.49
CA TYR A 89 25.03 3.54 8.22
C TYR A 89 23.64 3.75 8.84
N PRO A 90 23.49 4.02 10.15
CA PRO A 90 22.18 4.26 10.73
C PRO A 90 21.48 5.48 10.12
N VAL A 91 22.23 6.50 9.66
CA VAL A 91 21.66 7.67 8.98
C VAL A 91 21.09 7.27 7.62
N ILE A 92 21.88 6.61 6.78
CA ILE A 92 21.46 6.15 5.45
C ILE A 92 20.28 5.17 5.59
N HIS A 93 20.36 4.26 6.55
CA HIS A 93 19.30 3.29 6.82
C HIS A 93 17.99 3.97 7.25
N THR A 94 18.07 5.02 8.08
CA THR A 94 16.89 5.81 8.49
C THR A 94 16.27 6.55 7.31
N ILE A 95 17.09 7.18 6.46
CA ILE A 95 16.61 7.86 5.25
C ILE A 95 15.91 6.85 4.33
N LEU A 96 16.51 5.68 4.13
CA LEU A 96 15.94 4.62 3.30
C LEU A 96 14.63 4.10 3.87
N TRP A 97 14.57 3.89 5.19
CA TRP A 97 13.35 3.45 5.88
C TRP A 97 12.20 4.46 5.73
N ILE A 98 12.49 5.76 5.89
CA ILE A 98 11.50 6.83 5.67
C ILE A 98 11.01 6.81 4.22
N LEU A 99 11.93 6.72 3.26
CA LEU A 99 11.59 6.74 1.83
C LEU A 99 10.74 5.52 1.43
N LEU A 100 11.07 4.32 1.91
CA LEU A 100 10.27 3.12 1.68
C LEU A 100 8.90 3.21 2.36
N SER A 101 8.86 3.68 3.61
CA SER A 101 7.59 3.86 4.34
C SER A 101 6.68 4.87 3.66
N PHE A 102 7.29 5.88 3.02
CA PHE A 102 6.58 6.85 2.20
C PHE A 102 6.07 6.19 0.92
N LEU A 103 6.93 5.47 0.19
CA LEU A 103 6.60 4.79 -1.06
C LEU A 103 5.54 3.70 -0.88
N GLU A 104 5.50 3.02 0.26
CA GLU A 104 4.47 2.03 0.63
C GLU A 104 3.06 2.66 0.70
N ARG A 105 2.95 3.98 0.86
CA ARG A 105 1.66 4.69 0.83
C ARG A 105 1.20 5.06 -0.60
N PHE A 106 2.00 4.78 -1.62
CA PHE A 106 1.71 5.12 -3.02
C PHE A 106 1.14 4.00 -3.93
N PRO A 107 1.04 2.71 -3.57
CA PRO A 107 0.34 1.76 -4.42
C PRO A 107 -1.15 1.66 -4.02
N ASN A 108 -2.02 1.73 -5.02
CA ASN A 108 -3.47 1.39 -4.99
C ASN A 108 -4.48 2.49 -4.60
N ARG A 109 -4.15 3.77 -4.73
CA ARG A 109 -5.16 4.87 -4.64
C ARG A 109 -6.37 4.65 -5.56
N ASP A 110 -6.19 3.90 -6.66
CA ASP A 110 -7.21 3.67 -7.66
C ASP A 110 -8.03 2.38 -7.44
N GLN A 111 -7.47 1.35 -6.80
CA GLN A 111 -8.13 0.04 -6.67
C GLN A 111 -9.01 -0.04 -5.42
N GLU A 112 -8.55 0.45 -4.27
CA GLU A 112 -9.30 0.36 -3.01
C GLU A 112 -10.55 1.27 -3.01
N ASN A 113 -10.45 2.48 -3.58
CA ASN A 113 -11.59 3.38 -3.74
C ASN A 113 -12.68 2.78 -4.61
N THR A 114 -12.30 2.03 -5.65
CA THR A 114 -13.25 1.37 -6.55
C THR A 114 -14.01 0.26 -5.83
N ASP A 115 -13.33 -0.55 -5.01
CA ASP A 115 -13.97 -1.63 -4.23
C ASP A 115 -14.89 -1.10 -3.12
N ILE A 116 -14.51 -0.02 -2.45
CA ILE A 116 -15.35 0.63 -1.43
C ILE A 116 -16.60 1.23 -2.07
N GLN A 117 -16.47 1.90 -3.22
CA GLN A 117 -17.62 2.43 -3.96
C GLN A 117 -18.54 1.32 -4.45
N GLN A 118 -18.00 0.23 -5.00
CA GLN A 118 -18.80 -0.93 -5.41
C GLN A 118 -19.57 -1.55 -4.24
N LYS A 119 -18.92 -1.73 -3.08
CA LYS A 119 -19.58 -2.25 -1.87
C LYS A 119 -20.66 -1.33 -1.34
N GLN A 120 -20.45 -0.01 -1.39
CA GLN A 120 -21.48 0.97 -1.01
C GLN A 120 -22.66 0.93 -1.97
N GLN A 121 -22.41 0.91 -3.29
CA GLN A 121 -23.46 0.82 -4.30
C GLN A 121 -24.27 -0.47 -4.16
N ILE A 122 -23.62 -1.61 -3.92
CA ILE A 122 -24.31 -2.89 -3.68
C ILE A 122 -25.16 -2.82 -2.40
N LYS A 123 -24.65 -2.23 -1.32
CA LYS A 123 -25.42 -2.06 -0.07
C LYS A 123 -26.63 -1.15 -0.27
N THR A 124 -26.49 -0.08 -1.05
CA THR A 124 -27.60 0.82 -1.40
C THR A 124 -28.60 0.08 -2.29
N MET A 125 -28.16 -0.64 -3.31
CA MET A 125 -29.04 -1.46 -4.15
C MET A 125 -29.79 -2.51 -3.32
N ILE A 126 -29.11 -3.22 -2.39
CA ILE A 126 -29.76 -4.18 -1.50
C ILE A 126 -30.76 -3.48 -0.56
N SER A 127 -30.47 -2.30 -0.04
CA SER A 127 -31.43 -1.54 0.79
C SER A 127 -32.63 -0.99 0.00
N LEU A 128 -32.46 -0.77 -1.31
CA LEU A 128 -33.52 -0.38 -2.22
C LEU A 128 -34.31 -1.59 -2.74
N VAL A 129 -33.67 -2.76 -2.77
CA VAL A 129 -34.23 -4.08 -3.13
C VAL A 129 -34.76 -4.83 -1.90
N ASP A 130 -34.56 -4.30 -0.69
CA ASP A 130 -35.41 -4.55 0.49
C ASP A 130 -36.80 -4.00 0.17
N LEU A 131 -37.45 -4.71 -0.76
CA LEU A 131 -38.88 -4.74 -0.90
C LEU A 131 -39.41 -4.87 0.52
N PRO A 132 -40.41 -4.04 0.92
CA PRO A 132 -41.11 -4.36 2.14
C PRO A 132 -41.44 -5.84 2.05
N LYS A 133 -41.10 -6.62 3.08
CA LYS A 133 -41.74 -7.92 3.33
C LYS A 133 -43.21 -7.63 3.60
N LYS A 134 -43.91 -7.14 2.59
CA LYS A 134 -45.34 -7.15 2.49
C LYS A 134 -45.64 -8.64 2.42
N PRO A 135 -46.40 -9.21 3.36
CA PRO A 135 -46.84 -10.58 3.19
C PRO A 135 -47.49 -10.65 1.82
N LEU A 136 -46.99 -11.53 0.95
CA LEU A 136 -47.53 -11.81 -0.38
C LEU A 136 -49.00 -12.19 -0.17
N LYS A 137 -49.89 -11.20 -0.24
CA LYS A 137 -51.30 -11.34 0.17
C LYS A 137 -52.17 -11.89 -0.96
N ASN A 138 -51.59 -12.49 -1.99
CA ASN A 138 -52.36 -13.08 -3.07
C ASN A 138 -51.75 -14.41 -3.53
N ASN A 139 -52.40 -15.49 -3.10
CA ASN A 139 -52.05 -16.89 -3.36
C ASN A 139 -51.81 -17.21 -4.85
N LYS A 140 -52.38 -16.42 -5.77
CA LYS A 140 -52.26 -16.64 -7.22
C LYS A 140 -50.87 -16.35 -7.79
N GLU A 141 -50.15 -15.36 -7.26
CA GLU A 141 -48.80 -15.01 -7.74
C GLU A 141 -47.75 -16.01 -7.23
N ILE A 142 -47.90 -16.49 -6.00
CA ILE A 142 -47.03 -17.55 -5.43
C ILE A 142 -47.16 -18.84 -6.26
N ILE A 143 -48.39 -19.22 -6.61
CA ILE A 143 -48.63 -20.42 -7.43
C ILE A 143 -48.01 -20.28 -8.83
N GLN A 144 -48.05 -19.09 -9.45
CA GLN A 144 -47.42 -18.87 -10.75
C GLN A 144 -45.89 -18.94 -10.70
N ILE A 145 -45.27 -18.41 -9.65
CA ILE A 145 -43.82 -18.48 -9.45
C ILE A 145 -43.39 -19.92 -9.21
N GLU A 146 -44.13 -20.67 -8.38
CA GLU A 146 -43.88 -22.09 -8.12
C GLU A 146 -43.98 -22.92 -9.42
N GLN A 147 -45.01 -22.70 -10.24
CA GLN A 147 -45.20 -23.37 -11.53
C GLN A 147 -44.07 -23.04 -12.52
N THR A 148 -43.63 -21.78 -12.56
CA THR A 148 -42.54 -21.36 -13.44
C THR A 148 -41.23 -22.04 -13.05
N ASN A 149 -40.95 -22.17 -11.75
CA ASN A 149 -39.76 -22.84 -11.25
C ASN A 149 -39.77 -24.36 -11.51
N GLN A 150 -40.94 -24.99 -11.48
CA GLN A 150 -41.08 -26.41 -11.85
C GLN A 150 -40.83 -26.63 -13.35
N ASN A 151 -41.33 -25.73 -14.20
CA ASN A 151 -41.11 -25.80 -15.65
C ASN A 151 -39.62 -25.64 -16.01
N ILE A 152 -38.91 -24.72 -15.34
CA ILE A 152 -37.47 -24.52 -15.55
C ILE A 152 -36.68 -25.78 -15.18
N LYS A 153 -36.99 -26.42 -14.04
CA LYS A 153 -36.34 -27.67 -13.62
C LYS A 153 -36.56 -28.81 -14.61
N GLN A 154 -37.75 -28.89 -15.20
CA GLN A 154 -38.04 -29.90 -16.21
C GLN A 154 -37.26 -29.66 -17.51
N ILE A 155 -37.12 -28.40 -17.93
CA ILE A 155 -36.32 -28.03 -19.10
C ILE A 155 -34.85 -28.37 -18.88
N GLU A 156 -34.29 -28.07 -17.70
CA GLU A 156 -32.91 -28.44 -17.35
C GLU A 156 -32.70 -29.95 -17.39
N LYS A 157 -33.64 -30.73 -16.86
CA LYS A 157 -33.55 -32.20 -16.87
C LYS A 157 -33.56 -32.73 -18.31
N ASN A 158 -34.51 -32.27 -19.13
CA ASN A 158 -34.63 -32.70 -20.52
C ASN A 158 -33.38 -32.30 -21.34
N SER A 159 -32.81 -31.12 -21.09
CA SER A 159 -31.59 -30.68 -21.78
C SER A 159 -30.38 -31.56 -21.46
N LYS A 160 -30.26 -32.03 -20.21
CA LYS A 160 -29.20 -32.95 -19.80
C LYS A 160 -29.35 -34.35 -20.41
N GLU A 161 -30.58 -34.83 -20.59
CA GLU A 161 -30.85 -36.11 -21.25
C GLU A 161 -30.57 -36.06 -22.76
N ILE A 162 -30.76 -34.90 -23.41
CA ILE A 162 -30.41 -34.71 -24.83
C ILE A 162 -28.89 -34.75 -25.03
N ILE A 163 -28.13 -34.10 -24.15
CA ILE A 163 -26.65 -34.05 -24.22
C ILE A 163 -26.00 -35.43 -23.92
N GLN A 164 -26.70 -36.34 -23.24
CA GLN A 164 -26.19 -37.69 -22.95
C GLN A 164 -26.51 -38.73 -24.03
N ASN A 165 -27.35 -38.39 -25.01
CA ASN A 165 -27.75 -39.28 -26.11
C ASN A 165 -27.15 -38.88 -27.47
N GLU A 166 -26.28 -37.87 -27.50
CA GLU A 166 -25.33 -37.57 -28.59
C GLU A 166 -23.95 -38.16 -28.26
#